data_AF-X1JBK6-F1
#
_entry.id   AF-X1JBK6-F1
#
_cell.length_a   1.000
_cell.length_b   1.000
_cell.length_c   1.000
_cell.angle_alpha   90.00
_cell.angle_beta   90.00
_cell.angle_gamma   90.00
#
_symmetry.space_group_name_H-M   'P 1'
#
loop_
_entity.id
_entity.type
_entity.pdbx_description
1 polymer ?
#
loop_
_entity_poly.entity_id
_entity_poly.type
_entity_poly.pdbx_seq_one_letter_code
_entity_poly.pdbx_strand_id
1 'polypeptide(L)'
;MGAFTVNAEWAKRVKRWRKRHGVTALVGPARPDRCTKCIRKKKILTRHHKGNEYLLARMRPDLWSKRYVNFYKADIIWLCPKCHEAIHERFVPKQRELNRKWYTKASQGRKVHKKTLERYHGIFQTITEKWLG
;
A
#
# COMPACT_ATOMS: atom_id res chain seq x y z
N MET A 1 22.61 2.02 0.78
CA MET A 1 21.19 2.33 1.06
C MET A 1 20.63 3.09 -0.14
N GLY A 2 19.91 2.40 -1.03
CA GLY A 2 19.38 3.03 -2.24
C GLY A 2 18.06 3.73 -1.93
N ALA A 3 17.99 5.04 -2.19
CA ALA A 3 16.73 5.76 -2.23
C ALA A 3 15.73 4.97 -3.10
N PHE A 4 14.51 4.78 -2.63
CA PHE A 4 13.41 4.27 -3.46
C PHE A 4 13.16 5.29 -4.57
N THR A 5 13.95 5.24 -5.66
CA THR A 5 13.62 5.91 -6.89
C THR A 5 12.26 5.41 -7.29
N VAL A 6 11.32 6.34 -7.35
CA VAL A 6 10.02 6.15 -7.93
C VAL A 6 10.25 5.77 -9.39
N ASN A 7 10.41 4.46 -9.66
CA ASN A 7 10.76 3.95 -10.97
C ASN A 7 9.76 4.50 -12.00
N ALA A 8 10.23 4.98 -13.16
CA ALA A 8 9.34 5.52 -14.20
C ALA A 8 8.19 4.56 -14.58
N GLU A 9 8.41 3.25 -14.45
CA GLU A 9 7.36 2.24 -14.58
C GLU A 9 6.24 2.35 -13.54
N TRP A 10 6.58 2.67 -12.29
CA TRP A 10 5.62 2.91 -11.22
C TRP A 10 4.69 4.06 -11.60
N ALA A 11 5.27 5.20 -12.02
CA ALA A 11 4.49 6.39 -12.35
C ALA A 11 3.54 6.12 -13.52
N LYS A 12 4.04 5.41 -14.55
CA LYS A 12 3.24 4.97 -15.69
C LYS A 12 2.10 4.04 -15.29
N ARG A 13 2.33 3.07 -14.39
CA ARG A 13 1.27 2.15 -13.89
C ARG A 13 0.18 2.92 -13.14
N VAL A 14 0.57 3.77 -12.19
CA VAL A 14 -0.38 4.55 -11.40
C VAL A 14 -1.18 5.51 -12.30
N LYS A 15 -0.52 6.19 -13.26
CA LYS A 15 -1.21 7.04 -14.25
C LYS A 15 -2.28 6.28 -15.02
N ARG A 16 -1.99 5.05 -15.46
CA ARG A 16 -2.97 4.19 -16.15
C ARG A 16 -4.15 3.80 -15.25
N TRP A 17 -3.89 3.42 -14.00
CA TRP A 17 -4.96 3.09 -13.05
C TRP A 17 -5.87 4.28 -12.76
N ARG A 18 -5.28 5.46 -12.57
CA ARG A 18 -6.03 6.72 -12.39
C ARG A 18 -6.91 7.03 -13.60
N LYS A 19 -6.38 6.89 -14.83
CA LYS A 19 -7.16 7.06 -16.06
C LYS A 19 -8.31 6.06 -16.17
N ARG A 20 -8.08 4.80 -15.79
CA ARG A 20 -9.09 3.73 -15.87
C ARG A 20 -10.24 3.91 -14.90
N HIS A 21 -9.96 4.28 -13.66
CA HIS A 21 -10.96 4.25 -12.59
C HIS A 21 -11.56 5.62 -12.27
N GLY A 22 -11.00 6.70 -12.82
CA GLY A 22 -11.17 8.03 -12.24
C GLY A 22 -10.45 8.12 -10.89
N VAL A 23 -10.08 9.34 -10.49
CA VAL A 23 -9.55 9.58 -9.14
C VAL A 23 -10.58 10.38 -8.39
N THR A 24 -11.38 9.71 -7.59
CA THR A 24 -12.14 10.38 -6.53
C THR A 24 -11.19 10.57 -5.36
N ALA A 25 -10.35 11.62 -5.42
CA ALA A 25 -9.37 11.95 -4.37
C ALA A 25 -10.02 12.25 -3.00
N LEU A 26 -11.35 12.34 -2.96
CA LEU A 26 -12.17 12.88 -1.87
C LEU A 26 -12.49 11.88 -0.74
N VAL A 27 -12.04 10.63 -0.80
CA VAL A 27 -12.40 9.61 0.23
C VAL A 27 -11.30 9.38 1.28
N GLY A 28 -10.18 10.10 1.17
CA GLY A 28 -9.07 9.99 2.12
C GLY A 28 -9.27 10.81 3.39
N PRO A 29 -8.59 10.45 4.50
CA PRO A 29 -8.62 11.29 5.69
C PRO A 29 -7.92 12.62 5.38
N ALA A 30 -8.48 13.72 5.88
CA ALA A 30 -7.81 15.01 5.90
C ALA A 30 -6.40 14.86 6.50
N ARG A 31 -5.44 15.64 5.98
CA ARG A 31 -4.06 15.57 6.45
C ARG A 31 -3.98 16.18 7.87
N PRO A 32 -3.52 15.43 8.89
CA PRO A 32 -3.29 15.97 10.22
C PRO A 32 -1.98 16.78 10.26
N ASP A 33 -1.71 17.45 11.39
CA ASP A 33 -0.44 18.11 11.66
C ASP A 33 0.57 17.19 12.38
N ARG A 34 0.09 16.07 12.93
CA ARG A 34 0.87 15.07 13.70
C ARG A 34 0.95 13.73 12.99
N CYS A 35 2.10 13.06 13.15
CA CYS A 35 2.31 11.70 12.67
C CYS A 35 1.45 10.71 13.46
N THR A 36 0.75 9.80 12.79
CA THR A 36 -0.08 8.77 13.45
C THR A 36 0.73 7.88 14.40
N LYS A 37 1.98 7.54 14.07
CA LYS A 37 2.79 6.65 14.92
C LYS A 37 3.47 7.37 16.10
N CYS A 38 4.15 8.48 15.84
CA CYS A 38 5.00 9.10 16.87
C CYS A 38 4.35 10.31 17.55
N ILE A 39 3.15 10.73 17.12
CA ILE A 39 2.32 11.80 17.72
C ILE A 39 2.98 13.21 17.70
N ARG A 40 4.21 13.31 17.18
CA ARG A 40 4.93 14.57 17.00
C ARG A 40 4.38 15.35 15.80
N LYS A 41 4.32 16.68 15.95
CA LYS A 41 4.01 17.61 14.85
C LYS A 41 5.08 17.54 13.77
N LYS A 42 4.68 17.51 12.50
CA LYS A 42 5.60 17.36 11.36
C LYS A 42 5.19 18.23 10.18
N LYS A 43 6.17 18.94 9.61
CA LYS A 43 5.98 19.73 8.37
C LYS A 43 5.67 18.84 7.15
N ILE A 44 6.17 17.61 7.15
CA ILE A 44 6.00 16.64 6.06
C ILE A 44 5.35 15.38 6.63
N LEU A 45 4.18 15.05 6.08
CA LEU A 45 3.48 13.79 6.30
C LEU A 45 3.11 13.20 4.94
N THR A 46 3.22 11.88 4.84
CA THR A 46 2.89 11.12 3.65
C THR A 46 1.82 10.08 4.00
N ARG A 47 0.90 9.85 3.06
CA ARG A 47 -0.09 8.79 3.19
C ARG A 47 0.60 7.43 3.13
N HIS A 48 0.25 6.56 4.06
CA HIS A 48 0.64 5.17 4.09
C HIS A 48 -0.60 4.28 3.97
N HIS A 49 -0.46 3.25 3.15
CA HIS A 49 -1.47 2.25 2.83
C HIS A 49 -1.38 1.08 3.82
N LYS A 50 -2.26 1.04 4.81
CA LYS A 50 -2.23 0.05 5.92
C LYS A 50 -2.21 -1.39 5.41
N GLY A 51 -2.95 -1.67 4.34
CA GLY A 51 -3.08 -3.01 3.78
C GLY A 51 -2.13 -3.31 2.62
N ASN A 52 -1.16 -2.42 2.36
CA ASN A 52 -0.22 -2.53 1.25
C ASN A 52 -0.92 -2.73 -0.11
N GLU A 53 -1.97 -1.93 -0.36
CA GLU A 53 -2.85 -2.02 -1.53
C GLU A 53 -2.07 -1.93 -2.85
N TYR A 54 -0.90 -1.30 -2.84
CA TYR A 54 0.00 -1.27 -4.00
C TYR A 54 0.43 -2.68 -4.45
N LEU A 55 0.85 -3.53 -3.51
CA LEU A 55 1.26 -4.90 -3.81
C LEU A 55 0.09 -5.69 -4.41
N LEU A 56 -1.10 -5.53 -3.84
CA LEU A 56 -2.32 -6.21 -4.29
C LEU A 56 -2.75 -5.73 -5.68
N ALA A 57 -2.66 -4.43 -5.94
CA ALA A 57 -2.90 -3.83 -7.26
C ALA A 57 -1.88 -4.28 -8.31
N ARG A 58 -0.64 -4.61 -7.93
CA ARG A 58 0.33 -5.24 -8.85
C ARG A 58 -0.05 -6.68 -9.21
N MET A 59 -0.57 -7.45 -8.25
CA MET A 59 -0.97 -8.85 -8.46
C MET A 59 -2.26 -8.98 -9.28
N ARG A 60 -3.28 -8.16 -8.97
CA ARG A 60 -4.59 -8.13 -9.63
C ARG A 60 -5.09 -6.69 -9.78
N PRO A 61 -4.60 -5.96 -10.79
CA PRO A 61 -4.97 -4.55 -10.99
C PRO A 61 -6.45 -4.37 -11.27
N ASP A 62 -7.09 -5.33 -11.94
CA ASP A 62 -8.53 -5.36 -12.19
C ASP A 62 -9.36 -5.35 -10.90
N LEU A 63 -8.85 -5.94 -9.82
CA LEU A 63 -9.56 -6.02 -8.53
C LEU A 63 -9.16 -4.92 -7.53
N TRP A 64 -7.88 -4.54 -7.49
CA TRP A 64 -7.33 -3.74 -6.38
C TRP A 64 -6.82 -2.35 -6.76
N SER A 65 -6.61 -2.06 -8.04
CA SER A 65 -6.00 -0.77 -8.41
C SER A 65 -6.92 0.42 -8.14
N LYS A 66 -8.25 0.28 -8.26
CA LYS A 66 -9.22 1.30 -7.82
C LYS A 66 -9.04 1.64 -6.34
N ARG A 67 -8.89 0.62 -5.48
CA ARG A 67 -8.70 0.80 -4.04
C ARG A 67 -7.41 1.51 -3.70
N TYR A 68 -6.33 1.14 -4.38
CA TYR A 68 -5.05 1.82 -4.24
C TYR A 68 -5.13 3.32 -4.63
N VAL A 69 -5.73 3.67 -5.78
CA VAL A 69 -5.72 5.06 -6.26
C VAL A 69 -6.69 5.99 -5.53
N ASN A 70 -7.74 5.43 -4.89
CA ASN A 70 -8.78 6.22 -4.22
C ASN A 70 -8.47 6.58 -2.75
N PHE A 71 -7.41 6.01 -2.16
CA PHE A 71 -6.98 6.35 -0.80
C PHE A 71 -8.09 6.31 0.25
N TYR A 72 -8.92 5.26 0.29
CA TYR A 72 -10.04 5.15 1.23
C TYR A 72 -9.62 5.41 2.68
N LYS A 73 -10.40 6.20 3.43
CA LYS A 73 -10.12 6.56 4.83
C LYS A 73 -9.75 5.36 5.71
N ALA A 74 -10.46 4.25 5.55
CA ALA A 74 -10.21 3.03 6.32
C ALA A 74 -8.85 2.37 6.04
N ASP A 75 -8.17 2.73 4.94
CA ASP A 75 -6.92 2.13 4.49
C ASP A 75 -5.70 3.04 4.67
N ILE A 76 -5.90 4.32 5.05
CA ILE A 76 -4.85 5.33 5.04
C ILE A 76 -4.55 5.86 6.43
N ILE A 77 -3.26 5.95 6.74
CA ILE A 77 -2.71 6.70 7.88
C ILE A 77 -1.68 7.72 7.40
N TRP A 78 -1.38 8.72 8.23
CA TRP A 78 -0.42 9.78 7.90
C TRP A 78 0.84 9.63 8.72
N LEU A 79 1.96 9.35 8.05
CA LEU A 79 3.24 9.09 8.70
C LEU A 79 4.27 10.12 8.31
N CYS A 80 5.17 10.44 9.24
CA CYS A 80 6.40 11.18 8.93
C CYS A 80 7.37 10.27 8.16
N PRO A 81 8.35 10.82 7.43
CA PRO A 81 9.26 10.02 6.61
C PRO A 81 9.92 8.85 7.36
N LYS A 82 10.47 9.11 8.57
CA LYS A 82 11.09 8.09 9.42
C LYS A 82 10.11 6.96 9.81
N CYS A 83 8.90 7.32 10.21
CA CYS A 83 7.88 6.34 10.58
C CYS A 83 7.36 5.57 9.36
N HIS A 84 7.28 6.22 8.20
CA HIS A 84 6.84 5.61 6.96
C HIS A 84 7.87 4.57 6.47
N GLU A 85 9.15 4.89 6.52
CA GLU A 85 10.22 3.95 6.20
C GLU A 85 10.21 2.75 7.16
N ALA A 86 10.11 3.00 8.47
CA ALA A 86 10.10 1.94 9.48
C ALA A 86 8.95 0.93 9.32
N ILE A 87 7.75 1.35 8.92
CA ILE A 87 6.65 0.40 8.66
C ILE A 87 6.90 -0.41 7.37
N HIS A 88 7.53 0.18 6.34
CA HIS A 88 7.89 -0.56 5.14
C HIS A 88 8.92 -1.64 5.44
N GLU A 89 9.89 -1.40 6.31
CA GLU A 89 10.83 -2.44 6.78
C GLU A 89 10.11 -3.62 7.43
N ARG A 90 9.05 -3.36 8.21
CA ARG A 90 8.20 -4.42 8.78
C ARG A 90 7.38 -5.16 7.72
N PHE A 91 7.03 -4.50 6.62
CA PHE A 91 6.34 -5.13 5.51
C PHE A 91 7.26 -6.04 4.68
N VAL A 92 8.55 -5.69 4.53
CA VAL A 92 9.49 -6.37 3.61
C VAL A 92 9.50 -7.90 3.76
N PRO A 93 9.60 -8.50 4.96
CA PRO A 93 9.60 -9.96 5.09
C PRO A 93 8.33 -10.60 4.52
N LYS A 94 7.16 -10.05 4.87
CA LYS A 94 5.87 -10.55 4.40
C LYS A 94 5.68 -10.28 2.91
N GLN A 95 6.11 -9.13 2.40
CA GLN A 95 6.07 -8.81 0.98
C GLN A 95 6.90 -9.81 0.16
N ARG A 96 8.12 -10.15 0.60
CA ARG A 96 8.98 -11.13 -0.08
C ARG A 96 8.33 -12.51 -0.11
N GLU A 97 7.79 -12.95 1.03
CA GLU A 97 7.07 -14.23 1.12
C GLU A 97 5.87 -14.30 0.15
N LEU A 98 5.04 -13.26 0.13
CA LEU A 98 3.84 -13.22 -0.70
C LEU A 98 4.17 -13.06 -2.20
N ASN A 99 5.18 -12.25 -2.54
CA ASN A 99 5.68 -12.13 -3.90
C ASN A 99 6.15 -13.49 -4.43
N ARG A 100 6.93 -14.25 -3.65
CA ARG A 100 7.38 -15.59 -4.03
C ARG A 100 6.19 -16.51 -4.32
N LYS A 101 5.21 -16.57 -3.41
CA LYS A 101 3.97 -17.37 -3.59
C LYS A 101 3.18 -16.95 -4.83
N TRP A 102 3.13 -15.66 -5.13
CA TRP A 102 2.44 -15.15 -6.32
C TRP A 102 3.16 -15.54 -7.60
N TYR A 103 4.47 -15.33 -7.70
CA TYR A 103 5.26 -15.71 -8.87
C TYR A 103 5.14 -17.21 -9.18
N THR A 104 5.19 -18.07 -8.16
CA THR A 104 4.97 -19.52 -8.32
C THR A 104 3.59 -19.85 -8.88
N LYS A 105 2.53 -19.14 -8.44
CA LYS A 105 1.18 -19.36 -8.99
C LYS A 105 1.06 -18.84 -10.42
N ALA A 106 1.65 -17.67 -10.69
CA ALA A 106 1.62 -17.06 -12.02
C ALA A 106 2.35 -17.93 -13.05
N SER A 107 3.49 -18.53 -12.70
CA SER A 107 4.21 -19.46 -13.58
C SER A 107 3.45 -20.74 -13.87
N GLN A 108 2.49 -21.11 -13.01
CA GLN A 108 1.55 -22.22 -13.22
C GLN A 108 0.27 -21.81 -13.96
N GLY A 109 0.19 -20.57 -14.49
CA GLY A 109 -1.03 -20.04 -15.12
C GLY A 109 -2.18 -19.76 -14.15
N ARG A 110 -1.97 -19.87 -12.84
CA ARG A 110 -3.02 -19.70 -11.83
C ARG A 110 -3.18 -18.23 -11.44
N LYS A 111 -4.42 -17.74 -11.48
CA LYS A 111 -4.77 -16.40 -11.00
C LYS A 111 -4.98 -16.41 -9.49
N VAL A 112 -4.60 -15.32 -8.81
CA VAL A 112 -4.89 -15.13 -7.38
C VAL A 112 -6.34 -14.66 -7.22
N HIS A 113 -7.14 -15.39 -6.45
CA HIS A 113 -8.54 -15.05 -6.19
C HIS A 113 -8.69 -13.82 -5.30
N LYS A 114 -9.83 -13.12 -5.42
CA LYS A 114 -10.17 -11.93 -4.60
C LYS A 114 -10.04 -12.21 -3.09
N LYS A 115 -10.60 -13.32 -2.61
CA LYS A 115 -10.53 -13.77 -1.21
C LYS A 115 -9.09 -13.93 -0.69
N THR A 116 -8.17 -14.34 -1.55
CA THR A 116 -6.75 -14.44 -1.17
C THR A 116 -6.12 -13.06 -0.98
N LEU A 117 -6.47 -12.09 -1.83
CA LEU A 117 -5.96 -10.72 -1.71
C LEU A 117 -6.55 -10.02 -0.49
N GLU A 118 -7.81 -10.26 -0.15
CA GLU A 118 -8.43 -9.77 1.09
C GLU A 118 -7.73 -10.35 2.33
N ARG A 119 -7.35 -11.63 2.30
CA ARG A 119 -6.53 -12.22 3.36
C ARG A 119 -5.16 -11.54 3.48
N TYR A 120 -4.50 -11.25 2.35
CA TYR A 120 -3.21 -10.55 2.35
C TYR A 120 -3.34 -9.12 2.86
N HIS A 121 -4.39 -8.43 2.46
CA HIS A 121 -4.75 -7.10 2.96
C HIS A 121 -4.88 -7.09 4.49
N GLY A 122 -5.65 -8.03 5.05
CA GLY A 122 -5.81 -8.17 6.49
C GLY A 122 -4.49 -8.44 7.23
N ILE A 123 -3.59 -9.26 6.65
CA ILE A 123 -2.26 -9.48 7.25
C ILE A 123 -1.47 -8.17 7.35
N PHE A 124 -1.43 -7.35 6.30
CA PHE A 124 -0.71 -6.06 6.34
C PHE A 124 -1.39 -5.06 7.28
N GLN A 125 -2.72 -5.04 7.33
CA GLN A 125 -3.45 -4.24 8.31
C GLN A 125 -3.08 -4.62 9.75
N THR A 126 -3.08 -5.92 10.08
CA THR A 126 -2.65 -6.40 11.40
C THR A 126 -1.21 -6.04 11.71
N ILE A 127 -0.29 -6.12 10.74
CA ILE A 127 1.11 -5.66 10.94
C ILE A 127 1.13 -4.16 11.27
N THR A 128 0.34 -3.36 10.56
CA THR A 128 0.25 -1.91 10.80
C THR A 128 -0.33 -1.60 12.17
N GLU A 129 -1.44 -2.24 12.54
CA GLU A 129 -2.12 -2.03 13.82
C GLU A 129 -1.19 -2.39 14.99
N LYS A 130 -0.58 -3.59 14.96
CA LYS A 130 0.40 -4.00 15.97
C LYS A 130 1.59 -3.06 16.05
N TRP A 131 2.02 -2.51 14.92
CA TRP A 131 3.14 -1.57 14.91
C TRP A 131 2.75 -0.20 15.44
N LEU A 132 1.50 0.24 15.27
CA LEU A 132 1.01 1.49 15.82
C LEU A 132 0.97 1.45 17.35
N GLY A 133 0.65 0.29 17.94
CA GLY A 133 0.49 0.11 19.38
C GLY A 133 -0.99 0.14 19.71
#